data_AF-A0A0F2HCL4-F1
#
_entry.id   AF-A0A0F2HCL4-F1
#
_cell.length_a   1.000
_cell.length_b   1.000
_cell.length_c   1.000
_cell.angle_alpha   90.00
_cell.angle_beta   90.00
_cell.angle_gamma   90.00
#
_symmetry.space_group_name_H-M   'P 1'
#
loop_
_entity.id
_entity.type
_entity.pdbx_description
1 polymer ?
#
loop_
_entity_poly.entity_id
_entity_poly.type
_entity_poly.pdbx_seq_one_letter_code
_entity_poly.pdbx_strand_id
1 'polypeptide(L)' 'MKLSTTPAQDGFYFPAEFQPVSEVWLAWPERKDNWRDDALPAQETFARIANLIAEVTKVCVAVCSHNFDRARQMLQS' A
#
# COMPACT_ATOMS: atom_id res chain seq x y z
N MET A 1 25.00 7.46 14.14
CA MET A 1 25.91 7.58 12.98
C MET A 1 25.23 8.50 11.98
N LYS A 2 25.89 9.55 11.47
CA LYS A 2 25.31 10.48 10.50
C LYS A 2 25.77 10.08 9.10
N LEU A 3 24.85 9.88 8.18
CA LEU A 3 25.18 9.68 6.77
C LEU A 3 25.76 10.99 6.20
N SER A 4 26.86 10.90 5.45
CA SER A 4 27.60 12.07 4.92
C SER A 4 27.44 12.27 3.42
N THR A 5 26.82 11.32 2.71
CA THR A 5 26.60 11.34 1.26
C THR A 5 25.12 11.45 0.93
N THR A 6 24.82 11.77 -0.32
CA THR A 6 23.45 11.75 -0.88
C THR A 6 23.25 10.51 -1.75
N PRO A 7 22.00 10.06 -1.99
CA PRO A 7 21.73 8.92 -2.87
C PRO A 7 22.39 9.04 -4.26
N ALA A 8 22.42 10.25 -4.84
CA ALA A 8 23.05 10.48 -6.13
C ALA A 8 24.59 10.32 -6.09
N GLN A 9 25.24 10.71 -4.98
CA GLN A 9 26.67 10.50 -4.77
C GLN A 9 27.00 9.01 -4.60
N ASP A 10 26.07 8.24 -4.05
CA ASP A 10 26.18 6.80 -3.86
C ASP A 10 25.71 5.99 -5.09
N GLY A 11 25.34 6.65 -6.19
CA GLY A 11 24.93 6.01 -7.45
C GLY A 11 23.48 5.53 -7.51
N PHE A 12 22.64 5.90 -6.54
CA PHE A 12 21.21 5.62 -6.54
C PHE A 12 20.43 6.72 -7.27
N TYR A 13 19.29 6.31 -7.84
CA TYR A 13 18.31 7.22 -8.42
C TYR A 13 16.89 6.73 -8.10
N PHE A 14 15.92 7.63 -8.17
CA PHE A 14 14.51 7.25 -8.05
C PHE A 14 14.02 6.80 -9.44
N PRO A 15 13.71 5.51 -9.63
CA PRO A 15 13.24 5.03 -10.91
C PRO A 15 11.89 5.64 -11.27
N ALA A 16 11.62 5.76 -12.56
CA ALA A 16 10.31 6.18 -13.02
C ALA A 16 9.27 5.08 -12.73
N GLU A 17 8.03 5.48 -12.46
CA GLU A 17 6.95 4.58 -12.05
C GLU A 17 6.61 3.49 -13.09
N PHE A 18 6.89 3.75 -14.38
CA PHE A 18 6.67 2.78 -15.46
C PHE A 18 7.81 1.75 -15.63
N GLN A 19 8.91 1.86 -14.86
CA GLN A 19 9.95 0.84 -14.85
C GLN A 19 9.44 -0.43 -14.13
N PRO A 20 10.07 -1.61 -14.32
CA PRO A 20 9.61 -2.85 -13.70
C PRO A 20 9.44 -2.72 -12.17
N VAL A 21 8.23 -3.03 -11.68
CA VAL A 21 7.86 -2.93 -10.27
C VAL A 21 7.80 -4.31 -9.64
N SER A 22 8.60 -4.55 -8.59
CA SER A 22 8.61 -5.82 -7.86
C SER A 22 7.44 -5.98 -6.90
N GLU A 23 6.96 -4.87 -6.31
CA GLU A 23 5.83 -4.86 -5.39
C GLU A 23 5.21 -3.46 -5.26
N VAL A 24 3.93 -3.43 -4.88
CA VAL A 24 3.17 -2.22 -4.55
C VAL A 24 2.75 -2.24 -3.08
N TRP A 25 2.87 -1.10 -2.41
CA TRP A 25 2.45 -0.92 -1.03
C TRP A 25 1.22 -0.01 -0.95
N LEU A 26 0.21 -0.44 -0.19
CA LEU A 26 -1.01 0.34 0.09
C LEU A 26 -1.23 0.44 1.60
N ALA A 27 -1.88 1.52 2.04
CA ALA A 27 -2.34 1.68 3.42
C ALA A 27 -3.85 1.48 3.51
N TRP A 28 -4.31 0.73 4.51
CA TRP A 28 -5.73 0.44 4.69
C TRP A 28 -6.53 1.65 5.21
N PRO A 29 -7.69 1.98 4.60
CA PRO A 29 -8.48 3.12 5.04
C PRO A 29 -9.33 2.77 6.28
N GLU A 30 -9.22 3.58 7.33
CA GLU A 30 -9.94 3.35 8.60
C GLU A 30 -10.35 4.61 9.37
N ARG A 31 -9.74 5.76 9.06
CA ARG A 31 -9.99 7.03 9.76
C ARG A 31 -11.41 7.55 9.53
N LYS A 32 -12.27 7.44 10.55
CA LYS A 32 -13.70 7.81 10.49
C LYS A 32 -13.97 9.31 10.32
N ASP A 33 -13.00 10.16 10.69
CA ASP A 33 -13.06 11.59 10.47
C ASP A 33 -12.83 11.98 9.00
N ASN A 34 -12.22 11.11 8.21
CA ASN A 34 -11.96 11.29 6.79
C ASN A 34 -12.89 10.43 5.90
N TRP A 35 -13.23 9.23 6.34
CA TRP A 35 -14.00 8.26 5.56
C TRP A 35 -15.39 8.04 6.16
N ARG A 36 -16.43 8.30 5.35
CA ARG A 36 -17.84 8.10 5.72
C ARG A 36 -18.13 6.64 6.08
N ASP A 37 -19.23 6.45 6.81
CA ASP A 37 -19.80 5.14 7.11
C ASP A 37 -18.76 4.16 7.67
N ASP A 38 -18.03 4.61 8.69
CA ASP A 38 -16.96 3.84 9.35
C ASP A 38 -15.87 3.31 8.37
N ALA A 39 -15.59 4.07 7.31
CA ALA A 39 -14.66 3.73 6.23
C ALA A 39 -15.03 2.51 5.38
N LEU A 40 -16.19 1.88 5.60
CA LEU A 40 -16.59 0.65 4.87
C LEU A 40 -16.54 0.83 3.33
N PRO A 41 -17.06 1.92 2.74
CA PRO A 41 -17.02 2.07 1.28
C PRO A 41 -15.60 2.26 0.75
N ALA A 42 -14.73 2.89 1.53
CA ALA A 42 -13.32 3.08 1.18
C ALA A 42 -12.58 1.76 1.23
N GLN A 43 -12.83 0.94 2.25
CA GLN A 43 -12.25 -0.39 2.40
C GLN A 43 -12.62 -1.31 1.23
N GLU A 44 -13.88 -1.32 0.81
CA GLU A 44 -14.32 -2.09 -0.37
C GLU A 44 -13.59 -1.63 -1.64
N THR A 45 -13.44 -0.33 -1.81
CA THR A 45 -12.74 0.24 -2.97
C THR A 45 -11.26 -0.10 -2.95
N PHE A 46 -10.58 0.05 -1.81
CA PHE A 46 -9.16 -0.27 -1.66
C PHE A 46 -8.90 -1.76 -1.81
N ALA A 47 -9.77 -2.63 -1.29
CA ALA A 47 -9.67 -4.08 -1.50
C ALA A 47 -9.78 -4.43 -2.99
N ARG A 48 -10.74 -3.84 -3.72
CA ARG A 48 -10.86 -4.04 -5.17
C ARG A 48 -9.59 -3.62 -5.93
N ILE A 49 -9.02 -2.47 -5.59
CA ILE A 49 -7.78 -1.98 -6.21
C ILE A 49 -6.61 -2.91 -5.90
N ALA A 50 -6.43 -3.28 -4.62
CA ALA A 50 -5.37 -4.17 -4.18
C ALA A 50 -5.43 -5.53 -4.88
N ASN A 51 -6.63 -6.13 -4.97
CA ASN A 51 -6.83 -7.42 -5.63
C ASN A 51 -6.55 -7.33 -7.14
N LEU A 52 -6.92 -6.22 -7.80
CA LEU A 52 -6.63 -6.02 -9.22
C LEU A 52 -5.13 -5.84 -9.49
N ILE A 53 -4.42 -5.10 -8.65
CA ILE A 53 -2.95 -4.95 -8.78
C ILE A 53 -2.24 -6.28 -8.52
N ALA A 54 -2.78 -7.10 -7.62
CA ALA A 54 -2.23 -8.42 -7.28
C ALA A 54 -2.23 -9.40 -8.48
N GLU A 55 -3.00 -9.13 -9.53
CA GLU A 55 -2.96 -9.92 -10.78
C GLU A 55 -1.65 -9.72 -11.56
N VAL A 56 -0.94 -8.60 -11.36
CA VAL A 56 0.24 -8.22 -12.15
C VAL A 56 1.52 -8.04 -11.34
N THR A 57 1.42 -7.73 -10.04
CA THR A 57 2.59 -7.60 -9.15
C THR A 57 2.21 -7.89 -7.71
N LYS A 58 3.21 -8.17 -6.86
CA LYS A 58 2.96 -8.44 -5.44
C LYS A 58 2.40 -7.19 -4.75
N VAL A 59 1.35 -7.35 -3.95
CA VAL A 59 0.75 -6.27 -3.16
C VAL A 59 0.97 -6.51 -1.67
N CYS A 60 1.45 -5.48 -0.98
CA CYS A 60 1.58 -5.44 0.47
C CYS A 60 0.62 -4.37 1.01
N VAL A 61 -0.26 -4.73 1.95
CA VAL A 61 -1.18 -3.78 2.57
C VAL A 61 -0.82 -3.60 4.04
N ALA A 62 -0.47 -2.37 4.43
CA ALA A 62 -0.28 -2.00 5.82
C ALA A 62 -1.62 -1.73 6.50
N VAL A 63 -1.90 -2.43 7.59
CA VAL A 63 -3.17 -2.39 8.33
C VAL A 63 -2.89 -2.24 9.82
N CYS A 64 -3.67 -1.42 10.53
CA CYS A 64 -3.62 -1.41 11.99
C CYS A 64 -4.17 -2.72 12.56
N SER A 65 -3.61 -3.20 13.67
CA SER A 65 -3.90 -4.53 14.24
C SER A 65 -5.40 -4.82 14.39
N HIS A 66 -6.17 -3.86 14.88
CA HIS A 66 -7.63 -3.99 15.08
C HIS A 66 -8.46 -4.17 13.80
N ASN A 67 -7.91 -3.85 12.62
CA ASN A 67 -8.56 -4.04 11.32
C ASN A 67 -7.97 -5.20 10.53
N PHE A 68 -6.97 -5.91 11.08
CA PHE A 68 -6.25 -6.95 10.35
C PHE A 68 -7.17 -8.05 9.82
N ASP A 69 -8.01 -8.64 10.66
CA ASP A 69 -8.89 -9.74 10.26
C ASP A 69 -9.86 -9.32 9.16
N ARG A 70 -10.43 -8.13 9.29
CA ARG A 70 -11.35 -7.56 8.30
C ARG A 70 -10.65 -7.31 6.97
N ALA A 71 -9.48 -6.67 6.98
CA ALA A 71 -8.70 -6.44 5.77
C ALA A 71 -8.30 -7.76 5.11
N ARG A 72 -7.83 -8.74 5.90
CA ARG A 72 -7.43 -10.06 5.38
C ARG A 72 -8.59 -10.82 4.75
N GLN A 73 -9.81 -10.70 5.28
CA GLN A 73 -11.01 -11.29 4.67
C GLN A 73 -11.38 -10.66 3.31
N MET A 74 -11.00 -9.40 3.07
CA MET A 74 -11.33 -8.66 1.85
C MET A 74 -10.26 -8.79 0.75
N LEU A 75 -9.03 -9.18 1.12
CA LEU A 75 -7.90 -9.35 0.21
C LEU A 75 -7.80 -10.81 -0.25
N GLN A 76 -7.76 -11.02 -1.57
CA GLN A 76 -7.93 -12.34 -2.21
C GLN A 76 -6.63 -13.12 -2.38
N SER A 77 -5.48 -12.50 -2.11
CA SER A 77 -4.13 -13.07 -2.19
C SER A 77 -3.43 -13.09 -0.84
#